data_AF-A0A1M5W4J8-F1
#
_entry.id   AF-A0A1M5W4J8-F1
#
_cell.length_a   1.000
_cell.length_b   1.000
_cell.length_c   1.000
_cell.angle_alpha   90.00
_cell.angle_beta   90.00
_cell.angle_gamma   90.00
#
_symmetry.space_group_name_H-M   'P 1'
#
loop_
_entity.id
_entity.type
_entity.pdbx_description
1 polymer ?
#
loop_
_entity_poly.entity_id
_entity_poly.type
_entity_poly.pdbx_seq_one_letter_code
_entity_poly.pdbx_strand_id
1 'polypeptide(L)'
;MLRMIAEELSLVMVANKIIPIENRKYYIYGIELVLNNVLICLGIIALAIITKTILISIIFSLSFCILRAYVGGYHSNTYLKCFCISVINYIIMLILNQTAEYKLILSCVLIGISVPIIIKFAPVEHENKPLSNEQKKKYKKVSILIISIITASFVISCVFSRLDISFAISWAVFGVFFLLLFSKIHYEQR
;
A
#
# COMPACT_ATOMS: atom_id res chain seq x y z
N MET A 1 5.66 -19.67 -9.82
CA MET A 1 4.62 -19.20 -10.76
C MET A 1 4.78 -17.72 -11.12
N LEU A 2 4.55 -16.76 -10.20
CA LEU A 2 4.71 -15.32 -10.50
C LEU A 2 6.06 -14.96 -11.12
N ARG A 3 7.14 -15.51 -10.54
CA ARG A 3 8.50 -15.34 -11.05
C ARG A 3 8.69 -15.85 -12.47
N MET A 4 8.14 -17.03 -12.79
CA MET A 4 8.24 -17.60 -14.13
C MET A 4 7.56 -16.70 -15.16
N ILE A 5 6.36 -16.18 -14.84
CA ILE A 5 5.63 -15.25 -15.71
C ILE A 5 6.45 -13.96 -15.90
N ALA A 6 7.04 -13.43 -14.84
CA ALA A 6 7.88 -12.23 -14.92
C ALA A 6 9.16 -12.47 -15.73
N GLU A 7 9.79 -13.63 -15.59
CA GLU A 7 10.97 -14.03 -16.36
C GLU A 7 10.64 -14.14 -17.84
N GLU A 8 9.54 -14.81 -18.21
CA GLU A 8 9.06 -14.92 -19.59
C GLU A 8 8.70 -13.55 -20.19
N LEU A 9 7.90 -12.74 -19.49
CA LEU A 9 7.51 -11.42 -19.99
C LEU A 9 8.73 -10.52 -20.19
N SER A 10 9.69 -10.56 -19.26
CA SER A 10 10.93 -9.78 -19.41
C SER A 10 11.79 -10.26 -20.58
N LEU A 11 11.79 -11.56 -20.92
CA LEU A 11 12.48 -12.08 -22.11
C LEU A 11 11.83 -11.56 -23.38
N VAL A 12 10.50 -11.58 -23.45
CA VAL A 12 9.75 -11.00 -24.57
C VAL A 12 10.07 -9.51 -24.74
N MET A 13 10.16 -8.75 -23.64
CA MET A 13 10.52 -7.33 -23.70
C MET A 13 11.95 -7.09 -24.22
N VAL A 14 12.91 -7.94 -23.83
CA VAL A 14 14.29 -7.87 -24.34
C VAL A 14 14.35 -8.24 -25.82
N ALA A 15 13.68 -9.34 -26.21
CA ALA A 15 13.65 -9.82 -27.60
C ALA A 15 13.08 -8.74 -28.55
N ASN A 16 12.09 -7.98 -28.08
CA ASN A 16 11.51 -6.85 -28.81
C ASN A 16 12.26 -5.51 -28.65
N LYS A 17 13.45 -5.51 -28.02
CA LYS A 17 14.28 -4.31 -27.79
C LYS A 17 13.57 -3.19 -27.00
N ILE A 18 12.58 -3.53 -26.19
CA ILE A 18 11.87 -2.58 -25.31
C ILE A 18 12.76 -2.22 -24.11
N ILE A 19 13.53 -3.20 -23.60
CA ILE A 19 14.41 -3.02 -22.44
C ILE A 19 15.82 -3.57 -22.72
N PRO A 20 16.88 -2.95 -22.16
CA PRO A 20 18.23 -3.51 -22.19
C PRO A 20 18.33 -4.78 -21.35
N ILE A 21 19.11 -5.77 -21.82
CA ILE A 21 19.34 -7.02 -21.09
C ILE A 21 19.99 -6.79 -19.73
N GLU A 22 20.87 -5.79 -19.62
CA GLU A 22 21.55 -5.39 -18.38
C GLU A 22 20.57 -5.02 -17.27
N ASN A 23 19.44 -4.40 -17.65
CA ASN A 23 18.41 -3.94 -16.72
C ASN A 23 17.33 -4.98 -16.45
N ARG A 24 17.35 -6.14 -17.14
CA ARG A 24 16.29 -7.17 -17.08
C ARG A 24 15.94 -7.56 -15.64
N LYS A 25 16.93 -7.67 -14.74
CA LYS A 25 16.70 -8.02 -13.32
C LYS A 25 15.75 -7.06 -12.60
N TYR A 26 15.83 -5.76 -12.88
CA TYR A 26 14.95 -4.75 -12.28
C TYR A 26 13.53 -4.84 -12.83
N TYR A 27 13.40 -5.18 -14.12
CA TYR A 27 12.11 -5.38 -14.77
C TYR A 27 11.41 -6.64 -14.29
N ILE A 28 12.13 -7.75 -14.08
CA ILE A 28 11.57 -8.97 -13.45
C ILE A 28 10.94 -8.60 -12.11
N TYR A 29 11.69 -7.94 -11.22
CA TYR A 29 11.17 -7.50 -9.92
C TYR A 29 9.94 -6.58 -10.06
N GLY A 30 9.98 -5.62 -10.99
CA GLY A 30 8.87 -4.72 -11.26
C GLY A 30 7.60 -5.45 -11.73
N ILE A 31 7.74 -6.42 -12.65
CA ILE A 31 6.64 -7.23 -13.16
C ILE A 31 6.06 -8.11 -12.05
N GLU A 32 6.91 -8.77 -11.27
CA GLU A 32 6.44 -9.59 -10.14
C GLU A 32 5.63 -8.75 -9.14
N LEU A 33 6.08 -7.54 -8.84
CA LEU A 33 5.39 -6.61 -7.96
C LEU A 33 4.02 -6.21 -8.52
N VAL A 34 3.94 -5.91 -9.83
CA VAL A 34 2.69 -5.59 -10.51
C VAL A 34 1.73 -6.78 -10.46
N LEU A 35 2.18 -7.98 -10.83
CA LEU A 35 1.36 -9.19 -10.81
C LEU A 35 0.84 -9.50 -9.39
N ASN A 36 1.69 -9.36 -8.37
CA ASN A 36 1.29 -9.54 -6.98
C ASN A 36 0.20 -8.52 -6.57
N ASN A 37 0.35 -7.25 -6.96
CA ASN A 37 -0.66 -6.23 -6.67
C ASN A 37 -1.98 -6.49 -7.40
N VAL A 38 -1.94 -7.00 -8.63
CA VAL A 38 -3.14 -7.43 -9.36
C VAL A 38 -3.85 -8.56 -8.62
N LEU A 39 -3.13 -9.58 -8.14
CA LEU A 39 -3.72 -10.66 -7.36
C LEU A 39 -4.38 -10.14 -6.07
N ILE A 40 -3.71 -9.27 -5.33
CA ILE A 40 -4.28 -8.63 -4.13
C ILE A 40 -5.57 -7.87 -4.48
N CYS A 41 -5.55 -7.09 -5.56
CA CYS A 41 -6.71 -6.32 -6.00
C CYS A 41 -7.89 -7.24 -6.33
N LEU A 42 -7.65 -8.32 -7.08
CA LEU A 42 -8.68 -9.32 -7.40
C LEU A 42 -9.25 -9.96 -6.13
N GLY A 43 -8.40 -10.30 -5.16
CA GLY A 43 -8.84 -10.83 -3.86
C GLY A 43 -9.72 -9.85 -3.08
N ILE A 44 -9.34 -8.57 -3.03
CA ILE A 44 -10.14 -7.52 -2.37
C ILE A 44 -11.47 -7.32 -3.09
N ILE A 45 -11.49 -7.26 -4.43
CA ILE A 45 -12.72 -7.10 -5.23
C ILE A 45 -13.67 -8.27 -5.00
N ALA A 46 -13.17 -9.51 -5.05
CA ALA A 46 -13.98 -10.70 -4.80
C ALA A 46 -14.64 -10.65 -3.41
N LEU A 47 -13.86 -10.32 -2.38
CA LEU A 47 -14.38 -10.17 -1.03
C LEU A 47 -15.38 -9.01 -0.93
N ALA A 48 -15.11 -7.86 -1.54
CA ALA A 48 -16.01 -6.70 -1.53
C ALA A 48 -17.39 -7.00 -2.15
N ILE A 49 -17.43 -7.84 -3.19
CA ILE A 49 -18.67 -8.31 -3.82
C ILE A 49 -19.43 -9.23 -2.85
N ILE A 50 -18.73 -10.21 -2.25
CA ILE A 50 -19.32 -11.17 -1.30
C ILE A 50 -19.89 -10.46 -0.07
N THR A 51 -19.15 -9.49 0.49
CA THR A 51 -19.55 -8.74 1.69
C THR A 51 -20.48 -7.56 1.37
N LYS A 52 -20.74 -7.26 0.10
CA LYS A 52 -21.52 -6.10 -0.37
C LYS A 52 -20.98 -4.75 0.14
N THR A 53 -19.66 -4.62 0.29
CA THR A 53 -18.98 -3.42 0.84
C THR A 53 -18.23 -2.60 -0.22
N ILE A 54 -18.62 -2.69 -1.50
CA ILE A 54 -17.90 -2.14 -2.66
C ILE A 54 -17.36 -0.71 -2.43
N LEU A 55 -18.20 0.21 -1.95
CA LEU A 55 -17.78 1.61 -1.73
C LEU A 55 -16.66 1.72 -0.67
N ILE A 56 -16.82 1.05 0.47
CA ILE A 56 -15.84 1.05 1.56
C ILE A 56 -14.52 0.43 1.09
N SER A 57 -14.61 -0.66 0.31
CA SER A 57 -13.46 -1.36 -0.25
C SER A 57 -12.70 -0.48 -1.25
N ILE A 58 -13.40 0.25 -2.12
CA ILE A 58 -12.78 1.20 -3.06
C ILE A 58 -12.04 2.31 -2.30
N ILE A 59 -12.68 2.89 -1.29
CA ILE A 59 -12.08 3.97 -0.48
C ILE A 59 -10.82 3.47 0.22
N PHE A 60 -10.90 2.32 0.90
CA PHE A 60 -9.76 1.69 1.53
C PHE A 60 -8.63 1.42 0.53
N SER A 61 -8.94 0.75 -0.59
CA SER A 61 -7.94 0.37 -1.59
C SER A 61 -7.27 1.58 -2.22
N LEU A 62 -8.02 2.62 -2.59
CA LEU A 62 -7.44 3.83 -3.17
C LEU A 62 -6.52 4.55 -2.16
N SER A 63 -6.99 4.77 -0.93
CA SER A 63 -6.18 5.40 0.12
C SER A 63 -4.92 4.59 0.41
N PHE A 64 -5.04 3.26 0.53
CA PHE A 64 -3.91 2.38 0.82
C PHE A 64 -2.91 2.31 -0.34
N CYS A 65 -3.38 2.04 -1.56
CA CYS A 65 -2.51 1.83 -2.72
C CYS A 65 -1.78 3.11 -3.13
N ILE A 66 -2.49 4.24 -3.21
CA ILE A 66 -1.89 5.52 -3.60
C ILE A 66 -0.85 5.95 -2.58
N LEU A 67 -1.16 5.85 -1.29
CA LEU A 67 -0.20 6.21 -0.24
C LEU A 67 1.01 5.26 -0.23
N ARG A 68 0.78 3.94 -0.28
CA ARG A 68 1.85 2.93 -0.30
C ARG A 68 2.79 3.10 -1.49
N ALA A 69 2.29 3.50 -2.66
CA ALA A 69 3.11 3.67 -3.86
C ALA A 69 4.26 4.67 -3.69
N TYR A 70 4.08 5.70 -2.85
CA TYR A 70 5.08 6.74 -2.60
C TYR A 70 5.72 6.67 -1.22
N VAL A 71 5.04 6.10 -0.23
CA VAL A 71 5.61 5.86 1.10
C VAL A 71 6.57 4.66 1.08
N GLY A 72 6.28 3.65 0.27
CA GLY A 72 6.99 2.37 0.28
C GLY A 72 6.47 1.46 1.39
N GLY A 73 7.37 0.69 1.99
CA GLY A 73 7.08 -0.26 3.05
C GLY A 73 7.54 -1.68 2.73
N TYR A 74 7.34 -2.58 3.69
CA TYR A 74 7.87 -3.93 3.61
C TYR A 74 7.26 -4.74 2.45
N HIS A 75 8.12 -5.27 1.60
CA HIS A 75 7.80 -6.32 0.65
C HIS A 75 8.51 -7.59 1.10
N SER A 76 7.72 -8.62 1.43
CA SER A 76 8.28 -9.90 1.84
C SER A 76 8.99 -10.57 0.66
N ASN A 77 10.03 -11.35 0.96
CA ASN A 77 10.73 -12.20 -0.02
C ASN A 77 9.80 -13.22 -0.71
N THR A 78 8.60 -13.44 -0.17
CA THR A 78 7.59 -14.32 -0.76
C THR A 78 6.29 -13.56 -1.03
N TYR A 79 5.87 -13.50 -2.30
CA TYR A 79 4.64 -12.86 -2.75
C TYR A 79 3.37 -13.38 -2.06
N LEU A 80 3.32 -14.69 -1.76
CA LEU A 80 2.19 -15.27 -1.02
C LEU A 80 2.00 -14.62 0.35
N LYS A 81 3.10 -14.32 1.08
CA LYS A 81 3.00 -13.61 2.37
C LYS A 81 2.49 -12.19 2.17
N CYS A 82 2.95 -11.46 1.14
CA CYS A 82 2.43 -10.14 0.82
C CYS A 82 0.92 -10.18 0.54
N PHE A 83 0.48 -11.14 -0.27
CA PHE A 83 -0.94 -11.35 -0.55
C PHE A 83 -1.73 -11.61 0.73
N CYS A 84 -1.33 -12.59 1.55
CA CYS A 84 -2.01 -12.91 2.80
C CYS A 84 -2.05 -11.73 3.76
N ILE A 85 -0.93 -11.03 3.98
CA ILE A 85 -0.88 -9.84 4.86
C ILE A 85 -1.84 -8.75 4.37
N SER A 86 -1.86 -8.46 3.07
CA SER A 86 -2.74 -7.43 2.51
C SER A 86 -4.22 -7.82 2.60
N VAL A 87 -4.57 -9.07 2.30
CA VAL A 87 -5.95 -9.56 2.38
C VAL A 87 -6.42 -9.65 3.82
N ILE A 88 -5.59 -10.15 4.75
CA ILE A 88 -5.91 -10.18 6.19
C ILE A 88 -6.11 -8.75 6.72
N ASN A 89 -5.22 -7.81 6.37
CA ASN A 89 -5.37 -6.42 6.76
C ASN A 89 -6.71 -5.82 6.30
N TYR A 90 -7.12 -6.14 5.07
CA TYR A 90 -8.42 -5.74 4.54
C TYR A 90 -9.60 -6.42 5.25
N ILE A 91 -9.51 -7.72 5.56
CA ILE A 91 -10.56 -8.43 6.30
C ILE A 91 -10.72 -7.84 7.71
N ILE A 92 -9.62 -7.58 8.42
CA ILE A 92 -9.65 -6.94 9.74
C ILE A 92 -10.30 -5.57 9.64
N MET A 93 -9.96 -4.78 8.62
CA MET A 93 -10.60 -3.50 8.35
C MET A 93 -12.12 -3.65 8.24
N LEU A 94 -12.62 -4.60 7.43
CA LEU A 94 -14.06 -4.82 7.26
C LEU A 94 -14.75 -5.22 8.57
N ILE A 95 -14.15 -6.16 9.32
CA ILE A 95 -14.71 -6.64 10.60
C ILE A 95 -14.82 -5.48 11.58
N LEU A 96 -13.73 -4.75 11.81
CA LEU A 96 -13.73 -3.62 12.76
C LEU A 96 -14.61 -2.47 12.28
N ASN A 97 -14.70 -2.25 10.97
CA ASN A 97 -15.62 -1.28 10.40
C ASN A 97 -17.09 -1.64 10.67
N GLN A 98 -17.43 -2.92 10.91
CA GLN A 98 -18.79 -3.32 11.27
C GLN A 98 -19.01 -3.37 12.79
N THR A 99 -18.00 -3.76 13.56
CA THR A 99 -18.16 -4.08 14.99
C THR A 99 -17.71 -3.01 15.96
N ALA A 100 -16.88 -2.04 15.54
CA ALA A 100 -16.37 -1.02 16.44
C ALA A 100 -17.49 -0.08 16.91
N GLU A 101 -17.66 0.03 18.24
CA GLU A 101 -18.62 0.94 18.87
C GLU A 101 -18.12 2.39 18.82
N TYR A 102 -16.84 2.62 19.14
CA TYR A 102 -16.21 3.95 19.21
C TYR A 102 -15.39 4.28 17.95
N LYS A 103 -15.98 4.11 16.75
CA LYS A 103 -15.28 4.30 15.45
C LYS A 103 -14.55 5.62 15.32
N LEU A 104 -15.16 6.72 15.74
CA LEU A 104 -14.57 8.06 15.62
C LEU A 104 -13.27 8.15 16.44
N ILE A 105 -13.32 7.74 17.71
CA ILE A 105 -12.16 7.78 18.62
C ILE A 105 -11.04 6.91 18.06
N LEU A 106 -11.36 5.68 17.67
CA LEU A 106 -10.39 4.76 17.09
C LEU A 106 -9.76 5.34 15.82
N SER A 107 -10.56 5.90 14.90
CA SER A 107 -10.05 6.50 13.67
C SER A 107 -9.11 7.69 13.94
N CYS A 108 -9.45 8.54 14.91
CA CYS A 108 -8.60 9.66 15.33
C CYS A 108 -7.26 9.17 15.89
N VAL A 109 -7.27 8.12 16.71
CA VAL A 109 -6.03 7.50 17.24
C VAL A 109 -5.18 6.95 16.10
N LEU A 110 -5.78 6.19 15.17
CA LEU A 110 -5.07 5.61 14.03
C LEU A 110 -4.40 6.68 13.15
N ILE A 111 -5.10 7.78 12.85
CA ILE A 111 -4.52 8.91 12.10
C ILE A 111 -3.43 9.62 12.92
N GLY A 112 -3.71 9.91 14.19
CA GLY A 112 -2.82 10.67 15.08
C GLY A 112 -1.45 10.03 15.26
N ILE A 113 -1.39 8.69 15.31
CA ILE A 113 -0.10 7.97 15.39
C ILE A 113 0.56 7.79 14.02
N SER A 114 -0.21 7.57 12.96
CA SER A 114 0.32 7.15 11.66
C SER A 114 0.91 8.30 10.86
N VAL A 115 0.20 9.44 10.79
CA VAL A 115 0.58 10.57 9.94
C VAL A 115 1.94 11.16 10.30
N PRO A 116 2.27 11.45 11.58
CA PRO A 116 3.57 12.00 11.93
C PRO A 116 4.74 11.07 11.56
N ILE A 117 4.54 9.76 11.75
CA ILE A 117 5.55 8.74 11.47
C ILE A 117 5.76 8.60 9.96
N ILE A 118 4.68 8.59 9.17
CA ILE A 118 4.76 8.57 7.71
C ILE A 118 5.47 9.84 7.20
N ILE A 119 5.10 11.02 7.70
CA ILE A 119 5.76 12.29 7.31
C ILE A 119 7.24 12.27 7.68
N LYS A 120 7.64 11.64 8.80
CA LYS A 120 9.04 11.57 9.21
C LYS A 120 9.85 10.62 8.33
N PHE A 121 9.36 9.39 8.12
CA PHE A 121 10.17 8.29 7.57
C PHE A 121 9.91 7.96 6.10
N ALA A 122 8.83 8.44 5.49
CA ALA A 122 8.64 8.27 4.04
C ALA A 122 9.64 9.12 3.24
N PRO A 123 10.04 8.72 2.02
CA PRO A 123 9.85 7.39 1.45
C PRO A 123 10.86 6.39 2.04
N VAL A 124 10.44 5.14 2.26
CA VAL A 124 11.36 4.05 2.61
C VAL A 124 11.89 3.38 1.35
N GLU A 125 13.21 3.24 1.29
CA GLU A 125 13.91 2.59 0.19
C GLU A 125 13.94 1.07 0.37
N HIS A 126 13.88 0.33 -0.74
CA HIS A 126 13.96 -1.12 -0.76
C HIS A 126 15.25 -1.53 -1.51
N GLU A 127 15.95 -2.58 -1.06
CA GLU A 127 17.21 -3.05 -1.67
C GLU A 127 17.10 -3.24 -3.20
N ASN A 128 16.04 -3.92 -3.67
CA ASN A 128 15.73 -4.13 -5.09
C ASN A 128 15.08 -2.94 -5.83
N LYS A 129 14.88 -1.81 -5.16
CA LYS A 129 14.39 -0.55 -5.75
C LYS A 129 15.17 0.64 -5.17
N PRO A 130 16.48 0.75 -5.47
CA PRO A 130 17.27 1.89 -5.05
C PRO A 130 16.70 3.15 -5.70
N LEU A 131 16.61 4.22 -4.91
CA LEU A 131 16.10 5.52 -5.30
C LEU A 131 17.26 6.51 -5.37
N SER A 132 17.37 7.21 -6.49
CA SER A 132 18.28 8.35 -6.58
C SER A 132 17.89 9.44 -5.58
N ASN A 133 18.84 10.32 -5.23
CA ASN A 133 18.58 11.44 -4.32
C ASN A 133 17.45 12.36 -4.83
N GLU A 134 17.33 12.53 -6.15
CA GLU A 134 16.24 13.28 -6.77
C GLU A 134 14.90 12.57 -6.63
N GLN A 135 14.86 11.25 -6.85
CA GLN A 135 13.66 10.43 -6.66
C GLN A 135 13.20 10.44 -5.20
N LYS A 136 14.12 10.35 -4.23
CA LYS A 136 13.80 10.45 -2.79
C LYS A 136 13.14 11.78 -2.47
N LYS A 137 13.70 12.90 -2.94
CA LYS A 137 13.11 14.24 -2.76
C LYS A 137 11.73 14.35 -3.41
N LYS A 138 11.57 13.83 -4.64
CA LYS A 138 10.29 13.82 -5.35
C LYS A 138 9.24 13.02 -4.58
N TYR A 139 9.57 11.78 -4.20
CA TYR A 139 8.65 10.89 -3.50
C TYR A 139 8.28 11.43 -2.12
N LYS A 140 9.20 12.10 -1.42
CA LYS A 140 8.90 12.81 -0.17
C LYS A 140 7.83 13.88 -0.37
N LYS A 141 7.98 14.75 -1.38
CA LYS A 141 7.01 15.80 -1.67
C LYS A 141 5.64 15.22 -2.03
N VAL A 142 5.63 14.18 -2.87
CA VAL A 142 4.40 13.53 -3.32
C VAL A 142 3.72 12.77 -2.18
N SER A 143 4.46 12.08 -1.31
CA SER A 143 3.88 11.38 -0.15
C SER A 143 3.26 12.35 0.85
N ILE A 144 3.89 13.52 1.08
CA ILE A 144 3.32 14.60 1.91
C ILE A 144 2.02 15.13 1.28
N LEU A 145 2.02 15.42 -0.02
CA LEU A 145 0.80 15.88 -0.70
C LEU A 145 -0.35 14.85 -0.58
N ILE A 146 -0.05 13.58 -0.85
CA ILE A 146 -1.04 12.50 -0.78
C ILE A 146 -1.58 12.34 0.64
N ILE A 147 -0.71 12.28 1.67
CA ILE A 147 -1.20 12.12 3.04
C ILE A 147 -2.00 13.34 3.49
N SER A 148 -1.67 14.56 3.03
CA SER A 148 -2.48 15.75 3.27
C SER A 148 -3.88 15.63 2.65
N ILE A 149 -3.99 15.17 1.39
CA ILE A 149 -5.29 14.95 0.73
C ILE A 149 -6.10 13.87 1.43
N ILE A 150 -5.47 12.75 1.81
CA ILE A 150 -6.13 11.65 2.53
C ILE A 150 -6.62 12.13 3.91
N THR A 151 -5.79 12.89 4.63
CA THR A 151 -6.16 13.43 5.95
C THR A 151 -7.28 14.46 5.84
N ALA A 152 -7.28 15.31 4.81
CA ALA A 152 -8.40 16.21 4.53
C ALA A 152 -9.69 15.44 4.23
N SER A 153 -9.60 14.37 3.42
CA SER A 153 -10.74 13.48 3.12
C SER A 153 -11.29 12.79 4.38
N PHE A 154 -10.40 12.38 5.29
CA PHE A 154 -10.76 11.88 6.61
C PHE A 154 -11.54 12.94 7.41
N VAL A 155 -11.01 14.16 7.56
CA VAL A 155 -11.68 15.24 8.30
C VAL A 155 -13.06 15.56 7.69
N ILE A 156 -13.15 15.65 6.37
CA ILE A 156 -14.42 15.86 5.65
C ILE A 156 -15.41 14.74 5.99
N SER A 157 -14.98 13.48 5.89
CA SER A 157 -15.87 12.35 6.20
C SER A 157 -16.37 12.36 7.65
N CYS A 158 -15.55 12.80 8.61
CA CYS A 158 -15.95 12.96 10.01
C CYS A 158 -16.99 14.08 10.18
N VAL A 159 -16.79 15.23 9.53
CA VAL A 159 -17.72 16.38 9.59
C VAL A 159 -19.10 16.02 9.03
N PHE A 160 -19.14 15.19 7.97
CA PHE A 160 -20.39 14.69 7.38
C PHE A 160 -20.94 13.42 8.07
N SER A 161 -20.41 13.04 9.23
CA SER A 161 -20.83 11.85 10.00
C SER A 161 -20.77 10.53 9.22
N ARG A 162 -19.90 10.44 8.20
CA ARG A 162 -19.65 9.23 7.41
C ARG A 162 -18.57 8.37 8.07
N LEU A 163 -18.85 7.89 9.28
CA LEU A 163 -17.85 7.22 10.14
C LEU A 163 -17.25 5.94 9.53
N ASP A 164 -18.00 5.20 8.71
CA ASP A 164 -17.47 4.03 8.01
C ASP A 164 -16.39 4.39 6.98
N ILE A 165 -16.56 5.54 6.31
CA ILE A 165 -15.59 6.08 5.36
C ILE A 165 -14.36 6.59 6.13
N SER A 166 -14.58 7.33 7.22
CA SER A 166 -13.51 7.82 8.09
C SER A 166 -12.65 6.68 8.62
N PHE A 167 -13.30 5.60 9.05
CA PHE A 167 -12.62 4.41 9.57
C PHE A 167 -11.81 3.72 8.47
N ALA A 168 -12.40 3.48 7.29
CA ALA A 168 -11.68 2.87 6.16
C ALA A 168 -10.44 3.65 5.74
N ILE A 169 -10.54 4.99 5.70
CA ILE A 169 -9.41 5.89 5.40
C ILE A 169 -8.33 5.77 6.49
N SER A 170 -8.71 5.89 7.76
CA SER A 170 -7.76 5.83 8.88
C SER A 170 -7.04 4.48 8.97
N TRP A 171 -7.77 3.38 8.72
CA TRP A 171 -7.20 2.04 8.67
C TRP A 171 -6.25 1.83 7.49
N ALA A 172 -6.57 2.39 6.32
CA ALA A 172 -5.66 2.38 5.18
C ALA A 172 -4.34 3.08 5.51
N VAL A 173 -4.40 4.27 6.12
CA VAL A 173 -3.23 5.01 6.58
C VAL A 173 -2.44 4.21 7.61
N PHE A 174 -3.12 3.60 8.59
CA PHE A 174 -2.49 2.76 9.61
C PHE A 174 -1.80 1.52 9.02
N GLY A 175 -2.44 0.87 8.05
CA GLY A 175 -1.84 -0.26 7.34
C GLY A 175 -0.53 0.11 6.65
N VAL A 176 -0.47 1.28 6.00
CA VAL A 176 0.78 1.79 5.39
C VAL A 176 1.82 2.13 6.45
N PHE A 177 1.41 2.76 7.55
CA PHE A 177 2.28 3.03 8.71
C PHE A 177 2.93 1.75 9.24
N PHE A 178 2.15 0.68 9.43
CA PHE A 178 2.65 -0.59 9.94
C PHE A 178 3.69 -1.20 8.99
N LEU A 179 3.41 -1.18 7.68
CA LEU A 179 4.34 -1.67 6.67
C LEU A 179 5.62 -0.85 6.58
N LEU A 180 5.53 0.47 6.80
CA LEU A 180 6.69 1.35 6.89
C LEU A 180 7.55 0.99 8.10
N LEU A 181 6.95 0.79 9.28
CA LEU A 181 7.70 0.41 10.49
C LEU A 181 8.40 -0.94 10.33
N PHE A 182 7.69 -1.94 9.80
CA PHE A 182 8.26 -3.26 9.51
C PHE A 182 9.44 -3.17 8.53
N SER A 183 9.31 -2.33 7.50
CA SER A 183 10.38 -2.08 6.55
C SER A 183 11.61 -1.53 7.25
N LYS A 184 11.43 -0.56 8.15
CA LYS A 184 12.52 0.10 8.85
C LYS A 184 13.25 -0.86 9.80
N ILE A 185 12.50 -1.64 10.58
CA ILE A 185 13.08 -2.64 11.50
C ILE A 185 13.87 -3.71 10.73
N HIS A 186 13.36 -4.15 9.58
CA HIS A 186 14.00 -5.22 8.82
C HIS A 186 15.25 -4.77 8.05
N TYR A 187 15.26 -3.53 7.52
CA TYR A 187 16.41 -2.99 6.80
C TYR A 187 17.47 -2.36 7.69
N GLU A 188 17.16 -1.91 8.92
CA GLU A 188 18.18 -1.44 9.88
C GLU A 188 18.99 -2.60 10.51
N GLN A 189 18.57 -3.87 10.33
CA GLN A 189 19.25 -5.06 10.86
C GLN A 189 20.16 -5.77 9.85
N ARG A 190 20.31 -5.24 8.63
CA ARG A 190 21.20 -5.76 7.58
C ARG A 190 22.27 -4.73 7.24
#